data_AF-A0A6J7FFU5-F1
#
_entry.id   AF-A0A6J7FFU5-F1
#
_cell.length_a   1.000
_cell.length_b   1.000
_cell.length_c   1.000
_cell.angle_alpha   90.00
_cell.angle_beta   90.00
_cell.angle_gamma   90.00
#
_symmetry.space_group_name_H-M   'P 1'
#
loop_
_entity.id
_entity.type
_entity.pdbx_description
1 polymer ?
#
loop_
_entity_poly.entity_id
_entity_poly.type
_entity_poly.pdbx_seq_one_letter_code
_entity_poly.pdbx_strand_id
1 'polypeptide(L)' 'MLMSLWRRGALDLESMVSFRRPLDEINDGLDDVRAGRGIRTIVDLR' A
#
# COMPACT_ATOMS: atom_id res chain seq x y z
N MET A 1 -3.49 2.58 -20.75
CA MET A 1 -4.17 2.97 -19.48
C MET A 1 -3.87 1.93 -18.41
N LEU A 2 -3.17 2.27 -17.32
CA LEU A 2 -2.73 1.30 -16.30
C LEU A 2 -3.91 0.61 -15.58
N MET A 3 -4.99 1.35 -15.35
CA MET A 3 -6.22 0.82 -14.74
C MET A 3 -6.90 -0.26 -15.58
N SER A 4 -6.79 -0.22 -16.92
CA SER A 4 -7.35 -1.28 -17.76
C SER A 4 -6.49 -2.55 -17.79
N LEU A 5 -5.22 -2.48 -17.36
CA LEU A 5 -4.38 -3.67 -17.12
C LEU A 5 -4.81 -4.35 -15.82
N TRP A 6 -4.92 -3.56 -14.74
CA TRP A 6 -5.35 -4.06 -13.44
C TRP A 6 -6.76 -4.66 -13.49
N ARG A 7 -7.75 -3.94 -14.04
CA ARG A 7 -9.14 -4.44 -14.15
C ARG A 7 -9.30 -5.74 -14.93
N ARG A 8 -8.38 -6.03 -15.86
CA ARG A 8 -8.41 -7.29 -16.64
C ARG A 8 -7.50 -8.37 -16.07
N GLY A 9 -6.92 -8.16 -14.89
CA GLY A 9 -6.02 -9.10 -14.22
C GLY A 9 -4.60 -9.16 -14.80
N ALA A 10 -4.24 -8.25 -15.72
CA ALA A 10 -2.90 -8.20 -16.31
C ALA A 10 -1.88 -7.40 -15.48
N LEU A 11 -2.30 -6.86 -14.34
CA LEU A 11 -1.46 -6.18 -13.37
C LEU A 11 -2.01 -6.50 -11.98
N ASP A 12 -1.18 -7.10 -11.13
CA ASP A 12 -1.53 -7.41 -9.74
C ASP A 12 -1.02 -6.29 -8.84
N LEU A 13 -1.95 -5.44 -8.38
CA LEU A 13 -1.62 -4.31 -7.49
C LEU A 13 -1.81 -4.69 -6.02
N GLU A 14 -2.68 -5.64 -5.75
CA GLU A 14 -3.02 -6.15 -4.44
C GLU A 14 -1.81 -6.80 -3.78
N SER A 15 -1.01 -7.59 -4.51
CA SER A 15 0.22 -8.19 -3.96
C SER A 15 1.31 -7.18 -3.61
N MET A 16 1.22 -5.95 -4.12
CA MET A 16 2.17 -4.89 -3.76
C MET A 16 1.89 -4.28 -2.37
N VAL A 17 0.72 -4.54 -1.78
CA VAL A 17 0.33 -3.99 -0.48
C VAL A 17 0.95 -4.83 0.63
N SER A 18 1.92 -4.26 1.34
CA SER A 18 2.56 -4.91 2.49
C SER A 18 1.82 -4.63 3.79
N PHE A 19 1.23 -3.45 3.93
CA PHE A 19 0.56 -3.03 5.15
C PHE A 19 -0.74 -2.26 4.85
N ARG A 20 -1.70 -2.36 5.76
CA ARG A 20 -2.90 -1.53 5.83
C ARG A 20 -2.97 -0.97 7.24
N ARG A 21 -3.05 0.35 7.37
CA ARG A 21 -3.02 1.04 8.66
C ARG A 21 -4.10 2.13 8.72
N PRO A 22 -4.73 2.37 9.87
CA PRO A 22 -5.55 3.56 10.07
C PRO A 22 -4.70 4.84 10.11
N LEU A 23 -5.33 6.00 9.94
CA LEU A 23 -4.63 7.29 9.85
C LEU A 23 -3.91 7.67 11.16
N ASP A 24 -4.43 7.27 12.31
CA ASP A 24 -3.81 7.49 13.63
C ASP A 24 -2.46 6.77 13.78
N GLU A 25 -2.21 5.72 13.01
CA GLU A 25 -0.93 4.99 12.94
C GLU A 25 0.04 5.53 11.87
N ILE A 26 -0.18 6.71 11.30
CA ILE A 26 0.64 7.22 10.19
C ILE A 26 2.14 7.30 10.52
N ASN A 27 2.48 7.58 11.78
CA ASN A 27 3.87 7.68 12.21
C ASN A 27 4.60 6.33 12.12
N ASP A 28 3.94 5.24 12.52
CA ASP A 28 4.50 3.89 12.40
C ASP A 28 4.73 3.52 10.92
N GLY A 29 3.80 3.93 10.05
CA GLY A 29 3.95 3.77 8.60
C GLY A 29 5.16 4.52 8.03
N LEU A 30 5.46 5.71 8.55
CA LEU A 30 6.66 6.46 8.15
C LEU A 30 7.94 5.80 8.68
N ASP A 31 7.90 5.22 9.87
CA ASP A 31 9.03 4.49 10.43
C ASP A 31 9.32 3.19 9.65
N ASP A 32 8.29 2.53 9.13
CA ASP A 32 8.45 1.40 8.19
C ASP A 32 9.20 1.83 6.93
N VAL A 33 8.84 2.97 6.35
CA VAL A 33 9.54 3.51 5.16
C VAL A 33 11.01 3.78 5.46
N ARG A 34 11.31 4.45 6.58
CA ARG A 34 12.70 4.74 7.00
C ARG A 34 13.52 3.48 7.23
N ALA A 35 12.89 2.44 7.75
CA ALA A 35 13.53 1.16 8.02
C ALA A 35 13.56 0.21 6.80
N GLY A 36 13.01 0.62 5.65
CA GLY A 36 12.93 -0.21 4.45
C GLY A 36 12.01 -1.43 4.60
N ARG A 37 10.97 -1.34 5.43
CA ARG A 37 9.98 -2.41 5.63
C ARG A 37 8.81 -2.25 4.66
N GLY A 38 8.55 -3.30 3.89
CA GLY A 38 7.43 -3.37 2.94
C GLY A 38 7.64 -2.58 1.64
N ILE A 39 6.65 -2.67 0.75
CA ILE A 39 6.66 -2.07 -0.58
C ILE A 39 5.65 -0.92 -0.63
N ARG A 40 4.42 -1.15 -0.16
CA ARG A 40 3.36 -0.14 -0.12
C ARG A 40 2.47 -0.32 1.10
N THR A 41 2.19 0.79 1.78
CA THR A 41 1.22 0.89 2.87
C THR A 41 -0.03 1.61 2.36
N ILE A 42 -1.20 1.05 2.61
CA ILE A 42 -2.48 1.75 2.43
C ILE A 42 -2.87 2.38 3.75
N VAL A 43 -3.26 3.66 3.69
CA VAL A 43 -3.79 4.40 4.85
C VAL A 43 -5.30 4.54 4.68
N ASP A 44 -6.04 4.03 5.66
CA ASP A 44 -7.50 4.12 5.71
C ASP A 44 -7.94 5.26 6.65
N LEU A 45 -8.99 6.00 6.27
CA LEU A 45 -9.57 7.11 7.07
C LEU A 45 -10.68 6.64 8.03
N ARG A 46 -10.75 5.34 8.31
CA ARG A 46 -11.81 4.77 9.17
C ARG A 46 -11.60 5.12 10.63
#